data_AF-A0A9D0YLM9-F1
#
_entry.id   AF-A0A9D0YLM9-F1
#
_cell.length_a   1.000
_cell.length_b   1.000
_cell.length_c   1.000
_cell.angle_alpha   90.00
_cell.angle_beta   90.00
_cell.angle_gamma   90.00
#
_symmetry.space_group_name_H-M   'P 1'
#
loop_
_entity.id
_entity.type
_entity.pdbx_description
1 polymer ?
#
loop_
_entity_poly.entity_id
_entity_poly.type
_entity_poly.pdbx_seq_one_letter_code
_entity_poly.pdbx_strand_id
1 'polypeptide(L)'
;MLDEKPLRDIKNKQKIREYFDNHHKVLNHLTNGKLERYKKCTIIDCHSFSNERYWFHENISLLDICIGFEPNHTDDILVEKIKSQFSNYNVEINQPYKGSLVPTNYWNKDFRVKSVMIKINKKLYLQDDNITKNSNFELINHKINNILN
;
A
#
# COMPACT_ATOMS: atom_id res chain seq x y z
N MET A 1 -8.47 -30.67 14.35
CA MET A 1 -7.31 -29.77 14.52
C MET A 1 -6.59 -29.72 13.18
N LEU A 2 -6.40 -28.54 12.60
CA LEU A 2 -5.58 -28.41 11.38
C LEU A 2 -4.13 -28.59 11.81
N ASP A 3 -3.41 -29.53 11.21
CA ASP A 3 -1.97 -29.70 11.45
C ASP A 3 -1.25 -28.39 11.13
N GLU A 4 -0.48 -27.86 12.09
CA GLU A 4 0.39 -26.71 11.90
C GLU A 4 1.49 -27.05 10.90
N LYS A 5 1.19 -26.94 9.60
CA LYS A 5 2.20 -26.97 8.56
C LYS A 5 2.86 -25.59 8.50
N PRO A 6 4.18 -25.46 8.70
CA PRO A 6 4.85 -24.19 8.50
C PRO A 6 4.57 -23.68 7.08
N LEU A 7 4.13 -22.42 6.98
CA LEU A 7 3.63 -21.80 5.75
C LEU A 7 4.64 -21.83 4.59
N ARG A 8 5.94 -21.99 4.86
CA ARG A 8 7.00 -22.14 3.84
C ARG A 8 8.17 -22.97 4.37
N ASP A 9 8.65 -23.90 3.55
CA ASP A 9 9.95 -24.56 3.71
C ASP A 9 11.07 -23.51 3.49
N ILE A 10 11.93 -23.33 4.49
CA ILE A 10 12.83 -22.17 4.61
C ILE A 10 14.15 -22.38 3.87
N LYS A 11 14.12 -23.13 2.77
CA LYS A 11 15.29 -23.55 1.97
C LYS A 11 16.21 -22.42 1.53
N ASN A 12 15.79 -21.15 1.62
CA ASN A 12 16.55 -19.98 1.15
C ASN A 12 16.48 -18.77 2.09
N LYS A 13 16.60 -18.95 3.42
CA LYS A 13 16.60 -17.85 4.41
C LYS A 13 17.51 -16.68 4.00
N GLN A 14 18.74 -17.00 3.61
CA GLN A 14 19.74 -16.00 3.24
C GLN A 14 19.29 -15.18 2.02
N LYS A 15 18.82 -15.84 0.96
CA LYS A 15 18.37 -15.14 -0.26
C LYS A 15 17.15 -14.23 0.02
N ILE A 16 16.19 -14.67 0.83
CA ILE A 16 15.05 -13.84 1.25
C ILE A 16 15.57 -12.61 2.03
N ARG A 17 16.52 -12.83 2.94
CA ARG A 17 17.13 -11.77 3.72
C ARG A 17 17.85 -10.75 2.85
N GLU A 18 18.59 -11.20 1.83
CA GLU A 18 19.28 -10.34 0.86
C GLU A 18 18.29 -9.44 0.10
N TYR A 19 17.16 -9.98 -0.38
CA TYR A 19 16.13 -9.16 -1.02
C TYR A 19 15.55 -8.11 -0.07
N PHE A 20 15.24 -8.52 1.17
CA PHE A 20 14.70 -7.63 2.19
C PHE A 20 15.68 -6.50 2.52
N ASP A 21 16.94 -6.84 2.84
CA ASP A 21 17.97 -5.88 3.22
C ASP A 21 18.30 -4.92 2.07
N ASN A 22 18.42 -5.44 0.85
CA ASN A 22 18.72 -4.59 -0.31
C ASN A 22 17.58 -3.60 -0.60
N HIS A 23 16.32 -4.07 -0.54
CA HIS A 23 15.15 -3.19 -0.69
C HIS A 23 15.16 -2.07 0.35
N HIS A 24 15.32 -2.40 1.63
CA HIS A 24 15.28 -1.41 2.71
C HIS A 24 16.49 -0.47 2.67
N LYS A 25 17.67 -0.95 2.26
CA LYS A 25 18.85 -0.10 2.06
C LYS A 25 18.59 0.96 0.98
N VAL A 26 18.05 0.56 -0.18
CA VAL A 26 17.74 1.48 -1.28
C VAL A 26 16.64 2.46 -0.87
N LEU A 27 15.56 1.99 -0.25
CA LEU A 27 14.47 2.84 0.20
C LEU A 27 14.97 3.91 1.18
N ASN A 28 15.73 3.52 2.21
CA ASN A 28 16.32 4.46 3.17
C ASN A 28 17.24 5.48 2.47
N HIS A 29 18.07 5.04 1.53
CA HIS A 29 18.96 5.94 0.78
C HIS A 29 18.19 6.99 -0.02
N LEU A 30 17.15 6.58 -0.74
CA LEU A 30 16.30 7.50 -1.52
C LEU A 30 15.55 8.47 -0.61
N THR A 31 14.99 8.00 0.50
CA THR A 31 14.34 8.85 1.50
C THR A 31 15.31 9.88 2.07
N ASN A 32 16.55 9.49 2.40
CA ASN A 32 17.58 10.41 2.86
C ASN A 32 17.86 11.52 1.82
N GLY A 33 18.02 11.14 0.55
CA GLY A 33 18.24 12.10 -0.53
C GLY A 33 17.11 13.13 -0.67
N LYS A 34 15.84 12.70 -0.50
CA LYS A 34 14.67 13.60 -0.51
C LYS A 34 14.65 14.51 0.72
N LEU A 35 14.90 13.96 1.91
CA LEU A 35 14.98 14.74 3.15
C LEU A 35 16.09 15.79 3.08
N GLU A 36 17.28 15.46 2.58
CA GLU A 36 18.37 16.42 2.49
C GLU A 36 18.03 17.58 1.56
N ARG A 37 17.44 17.28 0.40
CA ARG A 37 17.14 18.26 -0.63
C ARG A 37 15.91 19.12 -0.33
N TYR A 38 14.84 18.52 0.20
CA TYR A 38 13.53 19.17 0.33
C TYR A 38 13.06 19.35 1.77
N LYS A 39 13.81 18.81 2.75
CA LYS A 39 13.46 18.78 4.18
C LYS A 39 12.12 18.09 4.48
N LYS A 40 11.58 17.34 3.51
CA LYS A 40 10.38 16.50 3.62
C LYS A 40 10.46 15.35 2.61
N CYS A 41 9.80 14.24 2.91
CA CYS A 41 9.68 13.11 2.00
C CYS A 41 8.31 12.47 2.18
N THR A 42 7.55 12.31 1.09
CA THR A 42 6.28 11.57 1.11
C THR A 42 6.45 10.27 0.34
N ILE A 43 6.01 9.17 0.94
CA ILE A 43 6.02 7.83 0.37
C ILE A 43 4.59 7.46 0.00
N ILE A 44 4.42 6.99 -1.23
CA ILE A 44 3.15 6.45 -1.72
C ILE A 44 3.33 4.93 -1.81
N ASP A 45 2.72 4.22 -0.87
CA ASP A 45 2.82 2.76 -0.73
C ASP A 45 1.69 2.09 -1.52
N CYS A 46 1.98 1.72 -2.77
CA CYS A 46 0.97 1.26 -3.72
C CYS A 46 0.76 -0.26 -3.65
N HIS A 47 -0.48 -0.69 -3.51
CA HIS A 47 -0.86 -2.11 -3.42
C HIS A 47 -2.15 -2.41 -4.19
N SER A 48 -2.45 -3.69 -4.33
CA SER A 48 -3.77 -4.17 -4.78
C SER A 48 -4.25 -5.35 -3.92
N PHE A 49 -5.55 -5.64 -3.93
CA PHE A 49 -6.12 -6.90 -3.41
C PHE A 49 -7.06 -7.53 -4.42
N SER A 50 -7.15 -8.86 -4.40
CA SER A 50 -8.09 -9.61 -5.23
C SER A 50 -9.53 -9.36 -4.80
N ASN A 51 -10.47 -9.51 -5.75
CA ASN A 51 -11.90 -9.40 -5.47
C ASN A 51 -12.50 -10.64 -4.78
N GLU A 52 -11.66 -11.63 -4.48
CA GLU A 52 -11.99 -12.82 -3.73
C GLU A 52 -11.28 -12.78 -2.38
N ARG A 53 -11.94 -13.30 -1.35
CA ARG A 53 -11.38 -13.40 -0.01
C ARG A 53 -11.06 -14.83 0.34
N TYR A 54 -10.03 -14.98 1.16
CA TYR A 54 -9.79 -16.23 1.84
C TYR A 54 -10.95 -16.54 2.81
N TRP A 55 -11.28 -17.82 2.88
CA TRP A 55 -12.43 -18.47 3.54
C TRP A 55 -12.60 -18.20 5.05
N PHE A 56 -11.77 -17.39 5.69
CA PHE A 56 -11.84 -17.06 7.12
C PHE A 56 -12.27 -15.61 7.42
N HIS A 57 -12.72 -14.85 6.40
CA HIS A 57 -13.26 -13.50 6.56
C HIS A 57 -14.74 -13.44 6.15
N GLU A 58 -15.58 -14.19 6.86
CA GLU A 58 -17.03 -14.03 6.80
C GLU A 58 -17.38 -12.65 7.43
N ASN A 59 -18.11 -11.79 6.71
CA ASN A 59 -18.68 -10.50 7.17
C ASN A 59 -17.90 -9.17 6.98
N ILE A 60 -16.81 -9.11 6.22
CA ILE A 60 -16.22 -7.79 5.87
C ILE A 60 -16.91 -7.26 4.57
N SER A 61 -17.11 -5.96 4.39
CA SER A 61 -17.60 -5.39 3.10
C SER A 61 -16.51 -5.46 2.03
N LEU A 62 -16.78 -5.90 0.80
CA LEU A 62 -15.81 -5.93 -0.31
C LEU A 62 -15.51 -4.52 -0.82
N LEU A 63 -14.55 -3.87 -0.17
CA LEU A 63 -14.11 -2.53 -0.50
C LEU A 63 -13.55 -2.42 -1.92
N ASP A 64 -13.64 -1.22 -2.45
CA ASP A 64 -13.03 -0.84 -3.71
C ASP A 64 -11.63 -0.28 -3.46
N ILE A 65 -11.48 0.55 -2.42
CA ILE A 65 -10.22 1.19 -2.03
C ILE A 65 -10.01 1.05 -0.52
N CYS A 66 -8.77 0.78 -0.13
CA CYS A 66 -8.32 0.86 1.26
C CYS A 66 -7.17 1.86 1.34
N ILE A 67 -7.29 2.84 2.23
CA ILE A 67 -6.26 3.85 2.49
C ILE A 67 -5.66 3.55 3.86
N GLY A 68 -4.38 3.24 3.92
CA GLY A 68 -3.69 2.97 5.18
C GLY A 68 -2.61 3.99 5.49
N PHE A 69 -2.38 4.27 6.77
CA PHE A 69 -1.30 5.16 7.21
C PHE A 69 -0.99 4.96 8.69
N GLU A 70 0.18 5.45 9.11
CA GLU A 70 0.58 5.54 10.51
C GLU A 70 0.32 6.96 11.04
N PRO A 71 -0.34 7.17 12.19
CA PRO A 71 -0.72 8.51 12.68
C PRO A 71 0.43 9.52 12.77
N ASN A 72 1.62 9.08 13.18
CA ASN A 72 2.78 9.98 13.29
C ASN A 72 3.45 10.31 11.93
N HIS A 73 3.11 9.53 10.89
CA HIS A 73 3.67 9.64 9.55
C HIS A 73 2.61 9.96 8.49
N THR A 74 1.42 10.42 8.86
CA THR A 74 0.39 10.81 7.88
C THR A 74 0.45 12.29 7.51
N ASP A 75 -0.05 12.60 6.32
CA ASP A 75 -0.42 13.92 5.84
C ASP A 75 -1.92 13.89 5.53
N ASP A 76 -2.74 14.50 6.39
CA ASP A 76 -4.20 14.41 6.30
C ASP A 76 -4.75 15.09 5.04
N ILE A 77 -4.07 16.11 4.51
CA ILE A 77 -4.47 16.76 3.26
C ILE A 77 -4.36 15.78 2.09
N LEU A 78 -3.29 14.98 2.08
CA LEU A 78 -3.11 13.95 1.06
C LEU A 78 -4.16 12.84 1.20
N VAL A 79 -4.48 12.42 2.43
CA VAL A 79 -5.54 11.42 2.68
C VAL A 79 -6.89 11.92 2.14
N GLU A 80 -7.27 13.16 2.43
CA GLU A 80 -8.51 13.73 1.91
C GLU A 80 -8.49 13.89 0.38
N LYS A 81 -7.34 14.25 -0.22
CA LYS A 81 -7.18 14.27 -1.68
C LYS A 81 -7.45 12.89 -2.28
N ILE A 82 -6.87 11.82 -1.71
CA ILE A 82 -7.10 10.44 -2.16
C ILE A 82 -8.59 10.07 -2.02
N LYS A 83 -9.20 10.33 -0.87
CA LYS A 83 -10.63 10.06 -0.62
C LYS A 83 -11.52 10.77 -1.66
N SER A 84 -11.22 12.03 -1.96
CA SER A 84 -12.00 12.81 -2.93
C SER A 84 -11.96 12.24 -4.34
N GLN A 85 -10.82 11.69 -4.77
CA GLN A 85 -10.70 11.04 -6.09
C GLN A 85 -11.56 9.78 -6.21
N PHE A 86 -11.83 9.14 -5.08
CA PHE A 86 -12.60 7.90 -4.97
C PHE A 86 -13.93 8.07 -4.21
N SER A 87 -14.51 9.27 -4.20
CA SER A 87 -15.74 9.57 -3.43
C SER A 87 -16.94 8.67 -3.78
N ASN A 88 -17.00 8.15 -5.00
CA ASN A 88 -18.08 7.29 -5.50
C ASN A 88 -17.76 5.79 -5.38
N TYR A 89 -16.71 5.43 -4.62
CA TYR A 89 -16.27 4.06 -4.40
C TYR A 89 -16.43 3.70 -2.93
N ASN A 90 -16.45 2.41 -2.61
CA ASN A 90 -16.40 1.95 -1.23
C ASN A 90 -14.97 2.09 -0.70
N VAL A 91 -14.70 3.17 0.02
CA VAL A 91 -13.40 3.52 0.60
C VAL A 91 -13.44 3.35 2.11
N GLU A 92 -12.46 2.63 2.67
CA GLU A 92 -12.23 2.62 4.13
C GLU A 92 -10.81 3.04 4.48
N ILE A 93 -10.68 3.59 5.69
CA ILE A 93 -9.41 4.00 6.28
C ILE A 93 -8.93 2.91 7.23
N ASN A 94 -7.69 2.45 7.02
CA ASN A 94 -7.03 1.46 7.86
C ASN A 94 -7.83 0.15 8.07
N GLN A 95 -8.76 -0.16 7.15
CA GLN A 95 -9.58 -1.37 7.18
C GLN A 95 -9.73 -1.97 5.78
N PRO A 96 -9.62 -3.30 5.62
CA PRO A 96 -9.11 -4.28 6.60
C PRO A 96 -7.59 -4.22 6.77
N TYR A 97 -6.89 -3.42 5.96
CA TYR A 97 -5.43 -3.28 6.00
C TYR A 97 -5.07 -1.94 6.66
N LYS A 98 -4.23 -2.00 7.69
CA LYS A 98 -3.80 -0.84 8.48
C LYS A 98 -2.34 -0.51 8.22
N GLY A 99 -2.02 0.78 8.28
CA GLY A 99 -0.65 1.27 8.20
C GLY A 99 -0.17 1.46 6.76
N SER A 100 1.07 1.93 6.64
CA SER A 100 1.77 2.09 5.36
C SER A 100 3.28 1.96 5.57
N LEU A 101 4.03 1.64 4.52
CA LEU A 101 5.48 1.49 4.59
C LEU A 101 6.20 2.80 4.93
N VAL A 102 6.66 2.93 6.18
CA VAL A 102 7.64 3.95 6.59
C VAL A 102 9.02 3.30 6.65
N PRO A 103 10.07 3.87 6.03
CA PRO A 103 11.40 3.28 6.05
C PRO A 103 11.94 3.26 7.48
N THR A 104 12.52 2.12 7.85
CA THR A 104 12.82 1.75 9.24
C THR A 104 13.74 2.74 9.97
N ASN A 105 14.59 3.46 9.25
CA ASN A 105 15.46 4.48 9.87
C ASN A 105 14.68 5.69 10.39
N TYR A 106 13.47 5.93 9.88
CA TYR A 106 12.66 7.12 10.15
C TYR A 106 11.36 6.82 10.89
N TRP A 107 10.90 5.55 10.89
CA TRP A 107 9.70 5.15 11.61
C TRP A 107 9.80 5.52 13.09
N ASN A 108 8.81 6.30 13.54
CA ASN A 108 8.70 6.91 14.86
C ASN A 108 9.93 7.71 15.32
N LYS A 109 10.73 8.24 14.37
CA LYS A 109 11.98 8.96 14.62
C LYS A 109 12.06 10.30 13.88
N ASP A 110 11.60 10.36 12.64
CA ASP A 110 11.61 11.58 11.83
C ASP A 110 10.26 11.78 11.13
N PHE A 111 9.44 12.68 11.69
CA PHE A 111 8.07 12.92 11.22
C PHE A 111 8.00 13.79 9.95
N ARG A 112 9.15 14.23 9.42
CA ARG A 112 9.23 14.84 8.08
C ARG A 112 9.05 13.80 6.97
N VAL A 113 9.22 12.52 7.30
CA VAL A 113 8.85 11.41 6.43
C VAL A 113 7.38 11.10 6.64
N LYS A 114 6.59 11.29 5.59
CA LYS A 114 5.18 10.96 5.53
C LYS A 114 4.97 9.75 4.63
N SER A 115 3.91 8.98 4.89
CA SER A 115 3.57 7.80 4.11
C SER A 115 2.06 7.58 4.10
N VAL A 116 1.55 7.18 2.94
CA VAL A 116 0.17 6.73 2.77
C VAL A 116 0.14 5.52 1.84
N MET A 117 -0.60 4.49 2.23
CA MET A 117 -0.89 3.31 1.43
C MET A 117 -2.17 3.54 0.64
N ILE A 118 -2.11 3.26 -0.67
CA ILE A 118 -3.29 3.19 -1.53
C ILE A 118 -3.40 1.76 -2.03
N LYS A 119 -4.47 1.09 -1.63
CA LYS A 119 -4.71 -0.30 -2.01
C LYS A 119 -6.01 -0.42 -2.83
N ILE A 120 -5.88 -0.88 -4.06
CA ILE A 120 -6.96 -0.89 -5.05
C ILE A 120 -7.47 -2.32 -5.25
N ASN A 121 -8.79 -2.53 -5.21
CA ASN A 121 -9.37 -3.80 -5.60
C ASN A 121 -9.13 -4.07 -7.09
N LYS A 122 -8.55 -5.22 -7.42
CA LYS A 122 -8.19 -5.60 -8.79
C LYS A 122 -9.40 -5.60 -9.74
N LYS A 123 -10.62 -5.88 -9.27
CA LYS A 123 -11.83 -5.81 -10.12
C LYS A 123 -12.02 -4.45 -10.80
N LEU A 124 -11.45 -3.39 -10.21
CA LEU A 124 -11.64 -2.03 -10.71
C LEU A 124 -10.86 -1.77 -12.00
N TYR A 125 -9.80 -2.54 -12.28
CA TYR A 125 -8.91 -2.28 -13.41
C TYR A 125 -8.42 -3.55 -14.15
N LEU A 126 -8.69 -4.74 -13.60
CA LEU A 126 -8.38 -6.03 -14.19
C LEU A 126 -9.64 -6.88 -14.36
N GLN A 127 -9.57 -7.84 -15.28
CA GLN A 127 -10.51 -8.94 -15.42
C GLN A 127 -10.29 -9.97 -14.30
N ASP A 128 -11.15 -10.99 -14.23
CA ASP A 128 -11.09 -12.04 -13.20
C ASP A 128 -9.79 -12.87 -13.23
N ASP A 129 -9.10 -12.88 -14.37
CA ASP A 129 -7.77 -13.50 -14.52
C ASP A 129 -6.65 -12.76 -13.76
N ASN A 130 -6.93 -11.58 -13.18
CA ASN A 130 -5.99 -10.70 -12.48
C ASN A 130 -4.77 -10.28 -13.32
N ILE A 131 -4.85 -10.32 -14.64
CA ILE A 131 -3.76 -10.00 -15.57
C ILE A 131 -4.25 -9.05 -16.66
N THR A 132 -5.39 -9.36 -17.28
CA THR A 132 -5.92 -8.60 -18.40
C THR A 132 -6.58 -7.32 -17.89
N LYS A 133 -6.21 -6.18 -18.47
CA LYS A 133 -6.85 -4.89 -18.16
C LYS A 133 -8.31 -4.91 -18.59
N ASN A 134 -9.21 -4.44 -17.73
CA ASN A 134 -10.61 -4.25 -18.10
C ASN A 134 -10.86 -2.84 -18.67
N SER A 135 -12.11 -2.56 -19.07
CA SER A 135 -12.48 -1.27 -19.68
C SER A 135 -12.30 -0.06 -18.75
N ASN A 136 -12.21 -0.26 -17.44
CA ASN A 136 -12.04 0.80 -16.44
C ASN A 136 -10.57 1.11 -16.13
N PHE A 137 -9.60 0.38 -16.69
CA PHE A 137 -8.18 0.56 -16.38
C PHE A 137 -7.71 2.01 -16.52
N GLU A 138 -8.03 2.66 -17.65
CA GLU A 138 -7.59 4.04 -17.91
C GLU A 138 -8.29 5.05 -16.98
N LEU A 139 -9.53 4.80 -16.60
CA LEU A 139 -10.24 5.63 -15.61
C LEU A 139 -9.55 5.57 -14.25
N ILE A 140 -9.21 4.38 -13.76
CA ILE A 140 -8.52 4.20 -12.48
C ILE A 140 -7.11 4.80 -12.55
N ASN A 141 -6.38 4.59 -13.64
CA ASN A 141 -5.07 5.18 -13.89
C ASN A 141 -5.14 6.72 -13.83
N HIS A 142 -6.13 7.34 -14.50
CA HIS A 142 -6.31 8.78 -14.49
C HIS A 142 -6.61 9.33 -13.08
N LYS A 143 -7.47 8.65 -12.31
CA LYS A 143 -7.75 9.01 -10.91
C LYS A 143 -6.49 9.00 -10.04
N ILE A 144 -5.64 7.98 -10.20
CA ILE A 144 -4.36 7.91 -9.47
C ILE A 144 -3.41 9.04 -9.89
N ASN A 145 -3.30 9.33 -11.19
CA ASN A 145 -2.44 10.41 -11.67
C ASN A 145 -2.87 11.79 -11.12
N ASN A 146 -4.18 12.03 -10.95
CA ASN A 146 -4.69 13.27 -10.35
C ASN A 146 -4.35 13.43 -8.87
N ILE A 147 -3.97 12.36 -8.16
CA ILE A 147 -3.46 12.45 -6.77
C ILE A 147 -2.03 12.99 -6.77
N LEU A 148 -1.22 12.60 -7.76
CA LEU A 148 0.22 12.88 -7.82
C LEU A 148 0.57 14.21 -8.50
N ASN A 149 -0.34 14.78 -9.28
CA ASN A 149 -0.26 16.13 -9.87
C ASN A 149 -0.84 17.19 -8.93
#